data_AF-A0A349M460-F1
#
_entry.id   AF-A0A349M460-F1
#
_cell.length_a   1.000
_cell.length_b   1.000
_cell.length_c   1.000
_cell.angle_alpha   90.00
_cell.angle_beta   90.00
_cell.angle_gamma   90.00
#
_symmetry.space_group_name_H-M   'P 1'
#
loop_
_entity.id
_entity.type
_entity.pdbx_description
1 polymer ?
#
loop_
_entity_poly.entity_id
_entity_poly.type
_entity_poly.pdbx_seq_one_letter_code
_entity_poly.pdbx_strand_id
1 'polypeptide(L)'
;AYKVRPAGDLPPDKFETGTQNFEGIAATLGAMEYFEWLGNTFGSEYAANYQGSFSGRALALKQAMAAIEVYEIELNHSLLESLGSIAGLQIRGITSPHGLHQRVPTFSFTLQGWTPRAIAEALAAEGINVWDGNFYALSVTERLGLEEQGGLLRVGLAHYNTQAEIDKLVDALGRLVQ
;
A
#
# COMPACT_ATOMS: atom_id res chain seq x y z
N ALA A 1 -35.21 -7.45 0.25
CA ALA A 1 -34.31 -7.41 1.42
C ALA A 1 -35.13 -6.99 2.63
N TYR A 2 -34.89 -7.59 3.79
CA TYR A 2 -35.45 -7.09 5.05
C TYR A 2 -34.78 -5.74 5.36
N LYS A 3 -35.56 -4.67 5.55
CA LYS A 3 -35.05 -3.30 5.77
C LYS A 3 -35.83 -2.56 6.85
N VAL A 4 -35.17 -1.61 7.50
CA VAL A 4 -35.81 -0.69 8.44
C VAL A 4 -36.72 0.29 7.70
N ARG A 5 -37.85 0.69 8.32
CA ARG A 5 -38.86 1.58 7.70
C ARG A 5 -38.31 2.86 7.04
N PRO A 6 -37.26 3.53 7.57
CA PRO A 6 -36.70 4.74 6.96
C PRO A 6 -35.91 4.51 5.67
N ALA A 7 -35.46 3.29 5.37
CA ALA A 7 -34.69 3.02 4.16
C ALA A 7 -35.62 3.00 2.93
N GLY A 8 -35.22 3.68 1.85
CA GLY A 8 -35.95 3.74 0.57
C GLY A 8 -36.09 2.37 -0.12
N ASP A 9 -37.00 2.24 -1.09
CA ASP A 9 -37.21 0.98 -1.84
C ASP A 9 -36.24 0.80 -3.01
N LEU A 10 -35.57 1.87 -3.42
CA LEU A 10 -34.66 1.90 -4.57
C LEU A 10 -33.20 1.95 -4.11
N PRO A 11 -32.25 1.43 -4.92
CA PRO A 11 -30.83 1.65 -4.67
C PRO A 11 -30.45 3.15 -4.79
N PRO A 12 -29.48 3.63 -4.00
CA PRO A 12 -28.69 2.85 -3.03
C PRO A 12 -29.42 2.63 -1.68
N ASP A 13 -30.41 3.47 -1.35
CA ASP A 13 -31.11 3.52 -0.05
C ASP A 13 -31.59 2.16 0.48
N LYS A 14 -32.00 1.26 -0.42
CA LYS A 14 -32.48 -0.08 -0.03
C LYS A 14 -31.39 -0.98 0.58
N PHE A 15 -30.11 -0.65 0.38
CA PHE A 15 -28.94 -1.35 0.91
C PHE A 15 -28.21 -0.56 2.00
N GLU A 16 -28.57 0.71 2.19
CA GLU A 16 -27.96 1.62 3.15
C GLU A 16 -28.82 1.70 4.41
N THR A 17 -28.78 0.64 5.22
CA THR A 17 -29.61 0.54 6.42
C THR A 17 -29.03 1.33 7.59
N GLY A 18 -29.88 2.08 8.30
CA GLY A 18 -29.49 2.83 9.50
C GLY A 18 -29.09 4.27 9.21
N THR A 19 -28.55 4.95 10.23
CA THR A 19 -28.02 6.31 10.08
C THR A 19 -26.70 6.25 9.32
N GLN A 20 -26.58 7.06 8.27
CA GLN A 20 -25.36 7.14 7.47
C GLN A 20 -24.21 7.78 8.26
N ASN A 21 -22.99 7.35 7.96
CA ASN A 21 -21.75 7.94 8.47
C ASN A 21 -21.46 9.23 7.66
N PHE A 22 -22.14 10.31 8.00
CA PHE A 22 -22.05 11.59 7.27
C PHE A 22 -20.64 12.16 7.29
N GLU A 23 -19.93 12.01 8.40
CA GLU A 23 -18.54 12.42 8.56
C GLU A 23 -17.59 11.65 7.64
N GLY A 24 -17.79 10.34 7.50
CA GLY A 24 -17.03 9.48 6.60
C GLY A 24 -17.34 9.76 5.12
N ILE A 25 -18.59 10.09 4.80
CA ILE A 25 -18.97 10.52 3.45
C ILE A 25 -18.28 11.84 3.10
N ALA A 26 -18.27 12.82 4.01
CA ALA A 26 -17.57 14.08 3.82
C ALA A 26 -16.04 13.88 3.72
N ALA A 27 -15.46 13.03 4.57
CA ALA A 27 -14.04 12.68 4.49
C ALA A 27 -13.67 11.99 3.17
N THR A 28 -14.56 11.14 2.64
CA THR A 28 -14.39 10.50 1.32
C THR A 28 -14.32 11.55 0.22
N LEU A 29 -15.19 12.57 0.25
CA LEU A 29 -15.12 13.69 -0.69
C LEU A 29 -13.77 14.41 -0.60
N GLY A 30 -13.30 14.72 0.60
CA GLY A 30 -11.98 15.36 0.80
C GLY A 30 -10.81 14.53 0.26
N ALA A 31 -10.86 13.20 0.41
CA ALA A 31 -9.87 12.31 -0.18
C ALA A 31 -9.93 12.33 -1.72
N MET A 32 -11.14 12.39 -2.31
CA MET A 32 -11.29 12.52 -3.77
C MET A 32 -10.76 13.87 -4.28
N GLU A 33 -10.99 14.96 -3.54
CA GLU A 33 -10.46 16.29 -3.87
C GLU A 33 -8.93 16.35 -3.77
N TYR A 34 -8.33 15.65 -2.81
CA TYR A 34 -6.88 15.47 -2.73
C TYR A 34 -6.32 14.77 -3.98
N PHE A 35 -6.93 13.66 -4.42
CA PHE A 35 -6.50 12.99 -5.65
C PHE A 35 -6.76 13.83 -6.90
N GLU A 36 -7.86 14.58 -6.95
CA GLU A 36 -8.12 15.54 -8.04
C GLU A 36 -7.04 16.62 -8.10
N TRP A 37 -6.65 17.19 -6.97
CA TRP A 37 -5.51 18.12 -6.88
C TRP A 37 -4.20 17.48 -7.35
N LEU A 38 -3.90 16.25 -6.91
CA LEU A 38 -2.68 15.53 -7.30
C LEU A 38 -2.65 15.34 -8.82
N GLY A 39 -3.75 14.90 -9.43
CA GLY A 39 -3.84 14.70 -10.88
C GLY A 39 -3.73 16.00 -11.68
N ASN A 40 -4.34 17.08 -11.21
CA ASN A 40 -4.22 18.39 -11.84
C ASN A 40 -2.80 18.98 -11.71
N THR A 41 -2.12 18.70 -10.60
CA THR A 41 -0.79 19.27 -10.30
C THR A 41 0.34 18.49 -10.96
N PHE A 42 0.29 17.16 -10.91
CA PHE A 42 1.39 16.28 -11.31
C PHE A 42 1.06 15.38 -12.51
N GLY A 43 -0.21 15.28 -12.90
CA GLY A 43 -0.66 14.32 -13.92
C GLY A 43 -1.01 14.91 -15.28
N SER A 44 -0.72 16.19 -15.52
CA SER A 44 -1.08 16.88 -16.77
C SER A 44 -0.45 16.24 -18.01
N GLU A 45 0.77 15.72 -17.90
CA GLU A 45 1.46 15.01 -18.98
C GLU A 45 0.78 13.70 -19.39
N TYR A 46 0.05 13.05 -18.47
CA TYR A 46 -0.67 11.80 -18.72
C TYR A 46 -2.09 12.02 -19.28
N ALA A 47 -2.52 13.28 -19.44
CA ALA A 47 -3.89 13.60 -19.87
C ALA A 47 -4.25 12.95 -21.21
N ALA A 48 -3.30 12.96 -22.17
CA ALA A 48 -3.49 12.41 -23.51
C ALA A 48 -3.87 10.92 -23.49
N ASN A 49 -3.46 10.17 -22.46
CA ASN A 49 -3.77 8.75 -22.31
C ASN A 49 -5.24 8.50 -21.95
N TYR A 50 -5.95 9.51 -21.42
CA TYR A 50 -7.27 9.34 -20.79
C TYR A 50 -8.35 10.29 -21.31
N GLN A 51 -8.00 11.41 -21.93
CA GLN A 51 -8.94 12.42 -22.43
C GLN A 51 -9.97 11.89 -23.44
N GLY A 52 -9.67 10.79 -24.15
CA GLY A 52 -10.60 10.14 -25.07
C GLY A 52 -11.69 9.30 -24.39
N SER A 53 -11.55 8.99 -23.09
CA SER A 53 -12.46 8.10 -22.35
C SER A 53 -12.99 8.71 -21.05
N PHE A 54 -12.32 9.72 -20.52
CA PHE A 54 -12.66 10.37 -19.25
C PHE A 54 -12.69 11.89 -19.40
N SER A 55 -13.57 12.53 -18.63
CA SER A 55 -13.68 13.99 -18.56
C SER A 55 -13.96 14.46 -17.13
N GLY A 56 -13.79 15.76 -16.88
CA GLY A 56 -14.01 16.36 -15.55
C GLY A 56 -13.16 15.69 -14.45
N ARG A 57 -13.73 15.53 -13.26
CA ARG A 57 -13.06 14.92 -12.11
C ARG A 57 -12.54 13.51 -12.40
N ALA A 58 -13.25 12.71 -13.18
CA ALA A 58 -12.81 11.35 -13.51
C ALA A 58 -11.49 11.33 -14.31
N LEU A 59 -11.28 12.32 -15.18
CA LEU A 59 -10.02 12.51 -15.90
C LEU A 59 -8.89 12.88 -14.92
N ALA A 60 -9.12 13.85 -14.04
CA ALA A 60 -8.14 14.25 -13.04
C ALA A 60 -7.72 13.07 -12.14
N LEU A 61 -8.67 12.25 -11.70
CA LEU A 61 -8.36 11.05 -10.91
C LEU A 61 -7.53 10.02 -11.69
N LYS A 62 -7.79 9.82 -12.99
CA LYS A 62 -6.96 8.94 -13.83
C LYS A 62 -5.53 9.46 -13.98
N GLN A 63 -5.40 10.77 -14.17
CA GLN A 63 -4.10 11.44 -14.21
C GLN A 63 -3.34 11.31 -12.88
N ALA A 64 -4.04 11.42 -11.75
CA ALA A 64 -3.46 11.23 -10.42
C ALA A 64 -2.89 9.81 -10.25
N MET A 65 -3.67 8.79 -10.62
CA MET A 65 -3.23 7.40 -10.52
C MET A 65 -2.02 7.12 -11.42
N ALA A 66 -1.97 7.71 -12.62
CA ALA A 66 -0.83 7.56 -13.51
C ALA A 66 0.45 8.22 -12.95
N ALA A 67 0.33 9.43 -12.38
CA ALA A 67 1.46 10.11 -11.73
C ALA A 67 1.99 9.31 -10.53
N ILE A 68 1.08 8.77 -9.72
CA ILE A 68 1.42 7.90 -8.59
C ILE A 68 2.12 6.63 -9.08
N GLU A 69 1.57 5.94 -10.08
CA GLU A 69 2.13 4.70 -10.60
C GLU A 69 3.56 4.88 -11.13
N VAL A 70 3.81 5.93 -11.92
CA VAL A 70 5.15 6.23 -12.46
C VAL A 70 6.14 6.46 -11.33
N TYR A 71 5.77 7.28 -10.34
CA TYR A 71 6.64 7.57 -9.20
C TYR A 71 6.90 6.34 -8.32
N GLU A 72 5.84 5.58 -8.01
CA GLU A 72 5.93 4.39 -7.18
C GLU A 72 6.70 3.26 -7.87
N ILE A 73 6.72 3.16 -9.20
CA ILE A 73 7.54 2.17 -9.91
C ILE A 73 9.04 2.35 -9.60
N GLU A 74 9.53 3.60 -9.56
CA GLU A 74 10.93 3.89 -9.24
C GLU A 74 11.25 3.46 -7.81
N LEU A 75 10.40 3.84 -6.85
CA LEU A 75 10.56 3.47 -5.45
C LEU A 75 10.41 1.96 -5.22
N ASN A 76 9.50 1.30 -5.94
CA ASN A 76 9.27 -0.15 -5.88
C ASN A 76 10.51 -0.91 -6.36
N HIS A 77 11.13 -0.47 -7.46
CA HIS A 77 12.39 -1.04 -7.93
C HIS A 77 13.49 -0.90 -6.88
N SER A 78 13.67 0.32 -6.34
CA SER A 78 14.69 0.62 -5.34
C SER A 78 14.51 -0.23 -4.08
N LEU A 79 13.29 -0.28 -3.53
CA LEU A 79 12.99 -1.08 -2.34
C LEU A 79 13.20 -2.58 -2.59
N LEU A 80 12.82 -3.10 -3.77
CA LEU A 80 13.06 -4.50 -4.13
C LEU A 80 14.56 -4.84 -4.14
N GLU A 81 15.36 -4.00 -4.79
CA GLU A 81 16.81 -4.20 -4.89
C GLU A 81 17.47 -4.12 -3.52
N SER A 82 17.16 -3.08 -2.74
CA SER A 82 17.76 -2.88 -1.43
C SER A 82 17.40 -3.99 -0.45
N LEU A 83 16.12 -4.41 -0.36
CA LEU A 83 15.72 -5.53 0.48
C LEU A 83 16.39 -6.84 0.02
N GLY A 84 16.50 -7.06 -1.29
CA GLY A 84 17.15 -8.24 -1.87
C GLY A 84 18.65 -8.35 -1.56
N SER A 85 19.29 -7.24 -1.20
CA SER A 85 20.71 -7.20 -0.82
C SER A 85 21.00 -7.60 0.63
N ILE A 86 19.97 -7.67 1.49
CA ILE A 86 20.12 -7.93 2.93
C ILE A 86 20.29 -9.44 3.18
N ALA A 87 21.42 -9.83 3.77
CA ALA A 87 21.71 -11.21 4.07
C ALA A 87 20.66 -11.82 5.02
N GLY A 88 20.16 -13.01 4.67
CA GLY A 88 19.13 -13.70 5.45
C GLY A 88 17.71 -13.13 5.30
N LEU A 89 17.51 -12.05 4.53
CA LEU A 89 16.19 -11.53 4.22
C LEU A 89 15.58 -12.33 3.07
N GLN A 90 14.34 -12.79 3.24
CA GLN A 90 13.58 -13.49 2.22
C GLN A 90 12.25 -12.78 1.93
N ILE A 91 12.17 -12.14 0.77
CA ILE A 91 10.92 -11.55 0.26
C ILE A 91 9.95 -12.66 -0.15
N ARG A 92 8.68 -12.53 0.26
CA ARG A 92 7.58 -13.40 -0.18
C ARG A 92 6.80 -12.69 -1.29
N GLY A 93 6.81 -13.29 -2.48
CA GLY A 93 6.12 -12.75 -3.66
C GLY A 93 7.07 -12.57 -4.84
N ILE A 94 6.72 -11.66 -5.75
CA ILE A 94 7.45 -11.41 -7.00
C ILE A 94 8.73 -10.62 -6.69
N THR A 95 9.88 -11.24 -6.98
CA THR A 95 11.23 -10.66 -6.79
C THR A 95 11.98 -10.41 -8.09
N SER A 96 11.46 -10.88 -9.23
CA SER A 96 12.06 -10.58 -10.53
C SER A 96 11.82 -9.11 -10.88
N PRO A 97 12.86 -8.33 -11.26
CA PRO A 97 12.69 -6.96 -11.73
C PRO A 97 11.74 -6.85 -12.93
N HIS A 98 11.70 -7.87 -13.80
CA HIS A 98 10.78 -7.92 -14.94
C HIS A 98 9.31 -8.08 -14.53
N GLY A 99 9.04 -8.54 -13.31
CA GLY A 99 7.70 -8.71 -12.75
C GLY A 99 7.20 -7.52 -11.93
N LEU A 100 7.92 -6.39 -11.88
CA LEU A 100 7.52 -5.23 -11.06
C LEU A 100 6.13 -4.69 -11.41
N HIS A 101 5.75 -4.71 -12.69
CA HIS A 101 4.42 -4.31 -13.16
C HIS A 101 3.27 -5.20 -12.65
N GLN A 102 3.58 -6.35 -12.05
CA GLN A 102 2.59 -7.29 -11.51
C GLN A 102 2.41 -7.13 -9.99
N ARG A 103 3.04 -6.12 -9.38
CA ARG A 103 2.95 -5.86 -7.95
C ARG A 103 2.85 -4.37 -7.64
N VAL A 104 2.23 -4.10 -6.50
CA VAL A 104 2.28 -2.79 -5.82
C VAL A 104 3.52 -2.71 -4.91
N PRO A 105 3.94 -1.51 -4.44
CA PRO A 105 5.12 -1.33 -3.58
C PRO A 105 4.87 -1.77 -2.12
N THR A 106 4.26 -2.94 -1.92
CA THR A 106 4.04 -3.56 -0.61
C THR A 106 4.79 -4.89 -0.55
N PHE A 107 5.76 -4.98 0.36
CA PHE A 107 6.69 -6.10 0.50
C PHE A 107 6.46 -6.80 1.81
N SER A 108 6.25 -8.12 1.75
CA SER A 108 6.27 -8.97 2.94
C SER A 108 7.52 -9.83 2.93
N PHE A 109 8.21 -9.93 4.06
CA PHE A 109 9.46 -10.69 4.15
C PHE A 109 9.68 -11.28 5.54
N THR A 110 10.61 -12.24 5.60
CA THR A 110 11.18 -12.80 6.84
C THR A 110 12.67 -12.48 6.88
N LEU A 111 13.25 -12.43 8.08
CA LEU A 111 14.69 -12.25 8.29
C LEU A 111 15.23 -13.39 9.14
N GLN A 112 16.26 -14.08 8.66
CA GLN A 112 16.85 -15.21 9.36
C GLN A 112 17.32 -14.82 10.77
N GLY A 113 16.94 -15.62 11.76
CA GLY A 113 17.32 -15.40 13.17
C GLY A 113 16.45 -14.39 13.92
N TRP A 114 15.49 -13.75 13.24
CA TRP A 114 14.63 -12.73 13.83
C TRP A 114 13.15 -13.05 13.64
N THR A 115 12.34 -12.83 14.69
CA THR A 115 10.88 -12.84 14.54
C THR A 115 10.41 -11.51 13.93
N PRO A 116 9.34 -11.49 13.12
CA PRO A 116 8.78 -10.26 12.58
C PRO A 116 8.50 -9.19 13.66
N ARG A 117 7.99 -9.63 14.81
CA ARG A 117 7.74 -8.77 15.96
C ARG A 117 9.01 -8.07 16.47
N ALA A 118 10.10 -8.81 16.65
CA ALA A 118 11.35 -8.24 17.13
C ALA A 118 11.94 -7.22 16.13
N ILE A 119 11.81 -7.48 14.83
CA ILE A 119 12.24 -6.54 13.78
C ILE A 119 11.38 -5.27 13.84
N ALA A 120 10.05 -5.41 13.96
CA ALA A 120 9.14 -4.28 14.05
C ALA A 120 9.45 -3.39 15.27
N GLU A 121 9.76 -3.99 16.41
CA GLU A 121 10.15 -3.25 17.62
C GLU A 121 11.48 -2.51 17.46
N ALA A 122 12.48 -3.14 16.83
CA ALA A 122 13.76 -2.51 16.53
C ALA A 122 13.60 -1.32 15.57
N LEU A 123 12.79 -1.48 14.52
CA LEU A 123 12.49 -0.40 13.57
C LEU A 123 11.67 0.73 14.21
N ALA A 124 10.71 0.41 15.09
CA ALA A 124 9.93 1.40 15.81
C ALA A 124 10.79 2.27 16.73
N ALA A 125 11.84 1.70 17.35
CA ALA A 125 12.81 2.44 18.16
C ALA A 125 13.58 3.50 17.33
N GLU A 126 13.67 3.31 16.01
CA GLU A 126 14.26 4.27 15.07
C GLU A 126 13.22 5.18 14.40
N GLY A 127 11.96 5.11 14.82
CA GLY A 127 10.86 5.87 14.24
C GLY A 127 10.46 5.38 12.84
N ILE A 128 10.61 4.09 12.57
CA ILE A 128 10.20 3.44 11.33
C ILE A 128 9.01 2.54 11.63
N ASN A 129 7.84 2.92 11.12
CA ASN A 129 6.59 2.20 11.38
C ASN A 129 6.36 1.12 10.32
N VAL A 130 6.26 -0.12 10.77
CA VAL A 130 5.99 -1.30 9.95
C VAL A 130 4.92 -2.16 10.61
N TRP A 131 4.41 -3.16 9.90
CA TRP A 131 3.48 -4.13 10.47
C TRP A 131 4.09 -5.52 10.51
N ASP A 132 3.93 -6.21 11.64
CA ASP A 132 4.20 -7.63 11.80
C ASP A 132 2.92 -8.48 11.86
N GLY A 133 3.02 -9.77 11.53
CA GLY A 133 1.95 -10.75 11.63
C GLY A 133 1.46 -11.29 10.28
N ASN A 134 0.15 -11.55 10.17
CA ASN A 134 -0.45 -12.18 8.98
C ASN A 134 -1.34 -11.24 8.15
N PHE A 135 -1.58 -10.00 8.61
CA PHE A 135 -2.35 -8.98 7.88
C PHE A 135 -3.76 -9.42 7.45
N TYR A 136 -4.43 -10.22 8.28
CA TYR A 136 -5.73 -10.85 7.97
C TYR A 136 -5.67 -11.91 6.85
N ALA A 137 -4.47 -12.33 6.42
CA ALA A 137 -4.23 -13.35 5.41
C ALA A 137 -3.77 -14.69 6.02
N LEU A 138 -4.36 -15.09 7.15
CA LEU A 138 -3.98 -16.26 7.95
C LEU A 138 -3.81 -17.55 7.13
N SER A 139 -4.77 -17.87 6.25
CA SER A 139 -4.69 -19.12 5.47
C SER A 139 -3.50 -19.15 4.51
N VAL A 140 -3.00 -17.99 4.05
CA VAL A 140 -1.81 -17.91 3.21
C VAL A 140 -0.56 -18.16 4.04
N THR A 141 -0.46 -17.54 5.22
CA THR A 141 0.70 -17.68 6.09
C THR A 141 0.79 -19.06 6.74
N GLU A 142 -0.34 -19.70 7.05
CA GLU A 142 -0.42 -21.12 7.43
C GLU A 142 0.10 -22.05 6.32
N ARG A 143 -0.38 -21.85 5.08
CA ARG A 143 0.05 -22.64 3.91
C ARG A 143 1.55 -22.49 3.61
N LEU A 144 2.12 -21.35 3.94
CA LEU A 144 3.55 -21.07 3.79
C LEU A 144 4.39 -21.50 5.01
N GLY A 145 3.76 -22.01 6.07
CA GLY A 145 4.45 -22.46 7.29
C GLY A 145 5.10 -21.34 8.10
N LEU A 146 4.48 -20.14 8.10
CA LEU A 146 5.07 -18.93 8.69
C LEU A 146 4.52 -18.59 10.08
N GLU A 147 3.38 -19.17 10.48
CA GLU A 147 2.72 -18.82 11.74
C GLU A 147 3.57 -19.13 12.98
N GLU A 148 4.29 -20.27 12.98
CA GLU A 148 5.19 -20.64 14.09
C GLU A 148 6.35 -19.64 14.28
N GLN A 149 6.68 -18.87 13.25
CA GLN A 149 7.73 -17.84 13.27
C GLN A 149 7.19 -16.44 13.57
N GLY A 150 5.88 -16.30 13.81
CA GLY A 150 5.22 -15.01 14.04
C GLY A 150 4.74 -14.31 12.76
N GLY A 151 4.67 -15.03 11.63
CA GLY A 151 4.16 -14.51 10.36
C GLY A 151 5.22 -13.80 9.53
N LEU A 152 4.93 -12.57 9.10
CA LEU A 152 5.75 -11.77 8.20
C LEU A 152 5.96 -10.36 8.73
N LEU A 153 7.03 -9.70 8.31
CA LEU A 153 7.13 -8.25 8.37
C LEU A 153 6.63 -7.67 7.04
N ARG A 154 5.86 -6.58 7.08
CA ARG A 154 5.39 -5.88 5.89
C ARG A 154 5.72 -4.40 5.92
N VAL A 155 6.32 -3.95 4.82
CA VAL A 155 6.59 -2.55 4.51
C VAL A 155 5.81 -2.21 3.24
N GLY A 156 5.14 -1.07 3.23
CA GLY A 156 4.46 -0.54 2.05
C GLY A 156 4.84 0.91 1.84
N LEU A 157 5.09 1.29 0.60
CA LEU A 157 5.26 2.68 0.21
C LEU A 157 3.94 3.24 -0.32
N ALA A 158 3.78 4.53 -0.16
CA ALA A 158 2.79 5.35 -0.85
C ALA A 158 3.51 6.47 -1.62
N HIS A 159 2.77 7.18 -2.46
CA HIS A 159 3.27 8.25 -3.32
C HIS A 159 3.89 9.46 -2.61
N TYR A 160 3.84 9.52 -1.28
CA TYR A 160 4.54 10.54 -0.49
C TYR A 160 5.87 10.05 0.12
N ASN A 161 6.17 8.75 0.02
CA ASN A 161 7.44 8.22 0.50
C ASN A 161 8.60 8.64 -0.41
N THR A 162 9.81 8.56 0.10
CA THR A 162 11.02 9.00 -0.63
C THR A 162 12.13 7.96 -0.62
N GLN A 163 13.09 8.11 -1.54
CA GLN A 163 14.30 7.28 -1.55
C GLN A 163 15.06 7.32 -0.22
N ALA A 164 15.15 8.49 0.42
CA ALA A 164 15.84 8.63 1.70
C ALA A 164 15.18 7.82 2.84
N GLU A 165 13.86 7.61 2.78
CA GLU A 165 13.17 6.75 3.75
C GLU A 165 13.44 5.26 3.49
N ILE A 166 13.59 4.86 2.22
CA ILE A 166 14.04 3.51 1.84
C ILE A 166 15.45 3.28 2.37
N ASP A 167 16.36 4.23 2.15
CA ASP A 167 17.75 4.15 2.60
C ASP A 167 17.80 4.00 4.13
N LYS A 168 17.04 4.81 4.86
CA LYS A 168 16.92 4.73 6.33
C LYS A 168 16.42 3.35 6.79
N LEU A 169 15.41 2.79 6.12
CA LEU A 169 14.90 1.45 6.42
C LEU A 169 15.96 0.37 6.21
N VAL A 170 16.65 0.42 5.08
CA VAL A 170 17.64 -0.59 4.69
C VAL A 170 18.84 -0.54 5.63
N ASP A 171 19.30 0.65 6.01
CA ASP A 171 20.35 0.84 7.01
C ASP A 171 19.96 0.24 8.37
N ALA A 172 18.71 0.47 8.81
CA ALA A 172 18.21 -0.08 10.07
C ALA A 172 18.12 -1.60 10.05
N LEU A 173 17.62 -2.19 8.96
CA LEU A 173 17.60 -3.64 8.76
C LEU A 173 19.03 -4.23 8.66
N GLY A 174 19.94 -3.53 7.99
CA GLY A 174 21.34 -3.92 7.85
C GLY A 174 22.05 -4.04 9.20
N ARG A 175 21.76 -3.17 10.17
CA ARG A 175 22.30 -3.25 11.54
C ARG A 175 21.84 -4.50 12.31
N LEU A 176 20.74 -5.14 11.92
CA LEU A 176 20.24 -6.36 12.58
C LEU A 176 20.99 -7.63 12.14
N VAL A 177 21.70 -7.57 11.02
CA VAL A 177 22.39 -8.73 10.40
C VAL A 177 23.91 -8.62 10.41
N GLN A 178 24.45 -7.53 10.96
CA GLN A 178 25.88 -7.36 11.26
C GLN A 178 26.28 -8.16 12.50
#